data_AF-A0A933FKR8-F1
#
_entry.id   AF-A0A933FKR8-F1
#
_cell.length_a   1.000
_cell.length_b   1.000
_cell.length_c   1.000
_cell.angle_alpha   90.00
_cell.angle_beta   90.00
_cell.angle_gamma   90.00
#
_symmetry.space_group_name_H-M   'P 1'
#
loop_
_entity.id
_entity.type
_entity.pdbx_description
1 polymer ?
#
loop_
_entity_poly.entity_id
_entity_poly.type
_entity_poly.pdbx_seq_one_letter_code
_entity_poly.pdbx_strand_id
1 'polypeptide(L)' 'MTTYEEGQHVKHGQYGLGTIVASDEERTSIEFVEHGTKKFVTSMVVLEITDEQPAKKPKKARARRAVKAKK' A
#
# COMPACT_ATOMS: atom_id res chain seq x y z
N MET A 1 15.56 12.03 5.03
CA MET A 1 15.19 10.61 5.03
C MET A 1 13.89 10.48 4.27
N THR A 2 13.89 9.83 3.11
CA THR A 2 12.68 9.50 2.36
C THR A 2 12.05 8.27 2.98
N THR A 3 11.20 8.49 3.98
CA THR A 3 10.31 7.46 4.51
C THR A 3 9.12 7.34 3.58
N TYR A 4 8.93 6.17 3.00
CA TYR A 4 7.72 5.87 2.24
C TYR A 4 6.51 5.78 3.16
N GLU A 5 5.32 6.07 2.65
CA GLU A 5 4.08 5.90 3.41
C GLU A 5 3.50 4.50 3.23
N GLU A 6 2.98 3.94 4.32
CA GLU A 6 2.24 2.68 4.30
C GLU A 6 0.93 2.85 3.51
N GLY A 7 0.59 1.85 2.70
CA GLY A 7 -0.58 1.88 1.80
C GLY A 7 -0.34 2.60 0.48
N GLN A 8 0.88 3.09 0.23
CA GLN A 8 1.26 3.73 -1.02
C GLN A 8 1.54 2.67 -2.12
N HIS A 9 1.20 3.01 -3.36
CA HIS A 9 1.36 2.11 -4.50
C HIS A 9 2.66 2.41 -5.23
N VAL A 10 3.39 1.35 -5.51
CA VAL A 10 4.71 1.42 -6.10
C VAL A 10 4.86 0.39 -7.20
N LYS A 11 5.61 0.74 -8.24
CA LYS A 11 6.02 -0.19 -9.27
C LYS A 11 7.51 -0.46 -9.12
N HIS A 12 7.85 -1.74 -9.04
CA HIS A 12 9.22 -2.23 -9.03
C HIS A 12 9.55 -2.82 -10.40
N GLY A 13 10.71 -2.49 -10.99
CA GLY A 13 11.06 -2.93 -12.35
C GLY A 13 11.07 -4.45 -12.55
N GLN A 14 11.44 -5.20 -11.51
CA GLN A 14 11.50 -6.67 -11.55
C GLN A 14 10.20 -7.38 -11.11
N TYR A 15 9.42 -6.78 -10.21
CA TYR A 15 8.28 -7.46 -9.56
C TYR A 15 6.92 -6.87 -9.97
N GLY A 16 6.93 -5.76 -10.71
CA GLY A 16 5.71 -5.07 -11.13
C GLY A 16 5.09 -4.25 -10.01
N LEU A 17 3.75 -4.19 -10.02
CA LEU A 17 2.97 -3.36 -9.10
C LEU A 17 2.86 -4.00 -7.71
N GLY A 18 3.12 -3.20 -6.69
CA GLY A 18 2.99 -3.58 -5.29
C GLY A 18 2.48 -2.45 -4.42
N THR A 19 2.08 -2.81 -3.21
CA THR A 19 1.62 -1.88 -2.17
C THR A 19 2.59 -1.93 -1.01
N ILE A 20 3.04 -0.78 -0.53
CA ILE A 20 3.87 -0.70 0.68
C ILE A 20 3.00 -1.06 1.87
N VAL A 21 3.38 -2.11 2.60
CA VAL A 21 2.66 -2.56 3.80
C VAL A 21 3.30 -2.00 5.06
N ALA A 22 4.63 -1.86 5.05
CA ALA A 22 5.39 -1.26 6.14
C ALA A 22 6.67 -0.64 5.57
N SER A 23 7.10 0.50 6.12
CA SER A 23 8.31 1.19 5.70
C SER A 23 9.06 1.73 6.90
N ASP A 24 10.22 1.14 7.17
CA ASP A 24 11.20 1.58 8.15
C ASP A 24 12.37 2.32 7.47
N GLU A 25 13.22 2.94 8.29
CA GLU A 25 14.44 3.64 7.82
C GLU A 25 15.37 2.74 7.00
N GLU A 26 15.49 1.48 7.40
CA GLU A 26 16.39 0.53 6.75
C GLU A 26 15.67 -0.42 5.79
N ARG A 27 14.38 -0.72 6.04
CA ARG A 27 13.65 -1.76 5.30
C ARG A 27 12.26 -1.33 4.89
N THR A 28 11.92 -1.59 3.63
CA THR A 28 10.57 -1.42 3.08
C THR A 28 9.96 -2.78 2.78
N SER A 29 8.81 -3.07 3.37
CA SER A 29 7.99 -4.26 3.09
C SER A 29 6.91 -3.92 2.06
N ILE A 30 6.94 -4.58 0.91
CA ILE A 30 6.05 -4.34 -0.22
C ILE A 30 5.33 -5.64 -0.55
N GLU A 31 4.01 -5.58 -0.65
CA GLU A 31 3.17 -6.68 -1.10
C GLU A 31 2.90 -6.57 -2.59
N PHE A 32 3.47 -7.50 -3.35
CA PHE A 32 3.22 -7.63 -4.79
C PHE A 32 2.06 -8.59 -5.03
N VAL A 33 1.20 -8.27 -5.99
CA VAL A 33 0.04 -9.12 -6.32
C VAL A 33 0.47 -10.50 -6.82
N GLU A 34 1.57 -10.56 -7.57
CA GLU A 34 2.04 -11.80 -8.19
C GLU A 34 3.03 -12.58 -7.30
N HIS A 35 3.79 -11.89 -6.44
CA HIS A 35 4.89 -12.49 -5.67
C HIS A 35 4.67 -12.49 -4.16
N GLY A 36 3.61 -11.84 -3.66
CA GLY A 36 3.34 -11.66 -2.24
C GLY A 36 4.27 -10.63 -1.57
N THR A 37 4.39 -10.72 -0.26
CA THR A 37 5.15 -9.77 0.56
C THR A 37 6.66 -9.98 0.41
N LYS A 38 7.39 -8.94 0.02
CA LYS A 38 8.86 -8.90 -0.04
C LYS A 38 9.42 -7.73 0.75
N LYS A 39 10.57 -7.95 1.37
CA LYS A 39 11.30 -6.92 2.12
C LYS A 39 12.53 -6.48 1.35
N PHE A 40 12.69 -5.18 1.19
CA PHE A 40 13.82 -4.55 0.53
C PHE A 40 14.53 -3.62 1.48
N VAL A 41 15.77 -3.29 1.15
CA VAL A 41 16.53 -2.26 1.87
C VAL A 41 16.10 -0.90 1.31
N THR A 42 15.57 -0.02 2.16
CA THR A 42 15.02 1.29 1.75
C THR A 42 16.04 2.12 0.98
N SER A 43 17.32 2.05 1.37
CA SER A 43 18.41 2.77 0.70
C SER A 43 18.83 2.20 -0.66
N MET A 44 18.47 0.95 -0.99
CA MET A 44 18.85 0.29 -2.25
C MET A 44 17.67 0.05 -3.17
N VAL A 45 16.44 0.12 -2.65
CA VAL A 45 15.24 -0.18 -3.41
C VAL A 45 14.89 1.01 -4.32
N VAL A 46 14.70 0.72 -5.61
CA VAL A 46 14.23 1.70 -6.58
C VAL A 46 12.75 1.41 -6.86
N LEU A 47 11.90 2.29 -6.35
CA LEU A 47 10.45 2.22 -6.48
C LEU A 47 9.96 3.43 -7.24
N GLU A 48 9.15 3.18 -8.27
CA GLU A 48 8.40 4.24 -8.93
C GLU A 48 7.09 4.43 -8.15
N ILE A 49 6.93 5.59 -7.49
CA ILE A 49 5.67 5.93 -6.83
C ILE A 49 4.63 6.14 -7.91
N THR A 50 3.59 5.32 -7.89
CA THR A 50 2.47 5.45 -8.82
C THR A 50 1.24 5.90 -8.03
N ASP A 51 0.60 6.99 -8.48
CA ASP A 51 -0.72 7.39 -7.99
C ASP A 51 -1.83 6.56 -8.65
N GLU A 52 -1.47 5.62 -9.54
CA GLU A 52 -2.38 4.62 -10.08
C GLU A 52 -2.82 3.71 -8.92
N GLN A 53 -3.84 4.16 -8.21
CA GLN A 53 -4.50 3.36 -7.20
C GLN A 53 -4.89 2.04 -7.88
N PRO A 54 -4.46 0.86 -7.39
CA PRO A 54 -5.07 -0.39 -7.81
C PRO A 54 -6.54 -0.18 -7.54
N ALA A 55 -7.32 -0.17 -8.63
CA ALA A 55 -8.70 0.29 -8.68
C ALA A 55 -9.34 0.02 -7.33
N LYS A 56 -9.54 1.09 -6.54
CA LYS A 56 -10.00 1.02 -5.15
C LYS A 56 -11.03 -0.09 -5.11
N LYS A 57 -10.70 -1.27 -4.54
CA LYS A 57 -11.75 -2.26 -4.23
C LYS A 57 -12.74 -1.42 -3.45
N PRO A 58 -13.98 -1.24 -3.98
CA PRO A 58 -14.88 -0.22 -3.47
C PRO A 58 -14.89 -0.44 -1.98
N LYS A 59 -14.47 0.58 -1.21
CA LYS A 59 -14.56 0.54 0.25
C LYS A 59 -15.99 0.12 0.47
N LYS A 60 -16.22 -1.18 0.79
CA LYS A 60 -17.56 -1.69 1.06
C LYS A 60 -17.98 -0.78 2.17
N ALA A 61 -18.92 0.11 1.83
CA ALA A 61 -19.48 1.04 2.76
C ALA A 61 -19.79 0.20 3.97
N ARG A 62 -19.10 0.44 5.08
CA ARG A 62 -19.53 -0.10 6.36
C ARG A 62 -20.76 0.72 6.71
N ALA A 63 -21.82 0.49 5.94
CA ALA A 63 -23.19 0.81 6.23
C ALA A 63 -23.56 -0.07 7.41
N ARG A 64 -23.07 0.29 8.60
CA ARG A 64 -23.79 0.00 9.82
C ARG A 64 -24.88 1.06 9.91
N ARG A 65 -25.99 0.78 9.22
CA ARG A 65 -27.30 1.24 9.63
C ARG A 65 -27.48 0.87 11.11
N ALA A 66 -27.67 1.87 11.96
CA ALA A 66 -28.47 1.85 13.18
C ALA A 66 -28.10 3.11 13.98
N VAL A 67 -28.97 4.02 14.40
CA VAL A 67 -30.42 4.19 14.28
C VAL A 67 -30.67 5.68 14.59
N LYS A 68 -31.62 6.31 13.90
CA LYS A 68 -32.24 7.53 14.41
C LYS A 68 -32.87 7.19 15.77
N ALA A 69 -32.38 7.77 16.86
CA ALA A 69 -33.15 7.88 18.09
C ALA A 69 -33.52 9.36 18.26
N LYS A 70 -34.72 9.68 17.79
CA LYS A 70 -35.45 10.88 18.18
C LYS A 70 -36.13 10.56 19.50
N LYS A 71 -35.84 11.31 20.56
CA LYS A 71 -36.80 11.62 21.62
C LYS A 71 -36.43 12.95 22.25
#